data_AF-A0A4Q7B5A5-F1
#
_entry.id   AF-A0A4Q7B5A5-F1
#
_cell.length_a   1.000
_cell.length_b   1.000
_cell.length_c   1.000
_cell.angle_alpha   90.00
_cell.angle_beta   90.00
_cell.angle_gamma   90.00
#
_symmetry.space_group_name_H-M   'P 1'
#
loop_
_entity.id
_entity.type
_entity.pdbx_description
1 polymer ?
#
loop_
_entity_poly.entity_id
_entity_poly.type
_entity_poly.pdbx_seq_one_letter_code
_entity_poly.pdbx_strand_id
1 'polypeptide(L)'
;DRNTGDCNTGDWNTGDWNTGDRNTGDRNTGDWNTGDWNTGDWNTGDRNTGDWNTGDRNTGDWNTGDWNTGDWNTGDWNTTNFSNGFFNTEEVEIINVFDKPCMKSVWDEASKPRCLFFKLTDWIDESEMSDVEKQENPSFSCTGGYLKKYDYKEAFTKSVTEASKEERDLIRALPNFNNEKFLEISGVDLSQLD
;
A
#
# COMPACT_ATOMS: atom_id res chain seq x y z
N ASP A 1 22.48 -7.74 23.94
CA ASP A 1 21.70 -6.84 24.82
C ASP A 1 22.14 -5.40 24.60
N ARG A 2 21.54 -4.73 23.59
CA ARG A 2 21.75 -3.29 23.30
C ARG A 2 20.56 -2.45 23.79
N ASN A 3 20.03 -2.78 24.96
CA ASN A 3 18.87 -2.10 25.52
C ASN A 3 19.30 -0.81 26.25
N THR A 4 18.46 0.22 26.17
CA THR A 4 18.56 1.46 26.93
C THR A 4 17.32 1.59 27.81
N GLY A 5 17.50 1.61 29.14
CA GLY A 5 16.41 1.58 30.12
C GLY A 5 16.37 0.27 30.92
N ASP A 6 15.35 0.12 31.76
CA ASP A 6 15.26 -0.93 32.78
C ASP A 6 14.33 -2.07 32.38
N CYS A 7 14.64 -3.28 32.86
CA CYS A 7 13.75 -4.45 32.77
C CYS A 7 13.30 -4.87 31.35
N ASN A 8 14.11 -4.58 30.32
CA ASN A 8 13.86 -5.05 28.97
C ASN A 8 14.34 -6.50 28.76
N THR A 9 13.55 -7.30 28.04
CA THR A 9 13.91 -8.64 27.57
C THR A 9 13.98 -8.64 26.04
N GLY A 10 15.10 -9.13 25.48
CA GLY A 10 15.40 -9.05 24.04
C GLY A 10 16.49 -8.04 23.73
N ASP A 11 16.53 -7.54 22.50
CA ASP A 11 17.61 -6.71 21.98
C ASP A 11 17.12 -5.37 21.39
N TRP A 12 17.93 -4.31 21.56
CA TRP A 12 17.72 -2.99 20.97
C TRP A 12 16.46 -2.23 21.42
N ASN A 13 15.93 -2.53 22.61
CA ASN A 13 14.83 -1.77 23.18
C ASN A 13 15.30 -0.43 23.78
N THR A 14 14.49 0.62 23.64
CA THR A 14 14.67 1.91 24.30
C THR A 14 13.43 2.23 25.14
N GLY A 15 13.61 2.47 26.43
CA GLY A 15 12.53 2.62 27.42
C GLY A 15 12.54 1.45 28.40
N ASP A 16 11.44 1.24 29.12
CA ASP A 16 11.38 0.29 30.23
C ASP A 16 10.38 -0.85 30.00
N TRP A 17 10.68 -2.04 30.53
CA TRP A 17 9.77 -3.18 30.60
C TRP A 17 9.30 -3.75 29.24
N ASN A 18 10.06 -3.57 28.17
CA ASN A 18 9.72 -4.15 26.87
C ASN A 18 10.11 -5.64 26.80
N THR A 19 9.32 -6.43 26.07
CA THR A 19 9.62 -7.83 25.73
C THR A 19 9.60 -7.99 24.22
N GLY A 20 10.72 -8.42 23.64
CA GLY A 20 10.93 -8.51 22.19
C GLY A 20 12.07 -7.61 21.74
N ASP A 21 12.13 -7.27 20.46
CA ASP A 21 13.24 -6.57 19.85
C ASP A 21 12.83 -5.21 19.28
N ARG A 22 13.72 -4.22 19.42
CA ARG A 22 13.64 -2.90 18.76
C ARG A 22 12.38 -2.09 19.08
N ASN A 23 11.84 -2.22 20.29
CA ASN A 23 10.77 -1.36 20.76
C ASN A 23 11.31 -0.02 21.26
N THR A 24 10.54 1.05 21.08
CA THR A 24 10.80 2.38 21.64
C THR A 24 9.58 2.82 22.46
N GLY A 25 9.77 3.11 23.75
CA GLY A 25 8.70 3.39 24.71
C GLY A 25 8.64 2.31 25.80
N ASP A 26 7.54 2.23 26.52
CA ASP A 26 7.42 1.40 27.72
C ASP A 26 6.40 0.26 27.57
N ARG A 27 6.73 -0.91 28.14
CA ARG A 27 5.82 -2.05 28.31
C ARG A 27 5.23 -2.60 27.00
N ASN A 28 5.98 -2.55 25.90
CA ASN A 28 5.59 -3.22 24.67
C ASN A 28 5.92 -4.72 24.73
N THR A 29 5.08 -5.53 24.10
CA THR A 29 5.32 -6.96 23.88
C THR A 29 5.24 -7.28 22.38
N GLY A 30 6.32 -7.78 21.80
CA GLY A 30 6.49 -7.96 20.36
C GLY A 30 7.66 -7.12 19.86
N ASP A 31 7.74 -6.92 18.55
CA ASP A 31 8.89 -6.29 17.89
C ASP A 31 8.51 -4.99 17.18
N TRP A 32 9.46 -4.05 17.13
CA TRP A 32 9.34 -2.82 16.33
C TRP A 32 8.17 -1.88 16.71
N ASN A 33 7.70 -1.90 17.96
CA ASN A 33 6.69 -0.97 18.41
C ASN A 33 7.29 0.38 18.80
N THR A 34 6.55 1.46 18.56
CA THR A 34 6.87 2.82 19.03
C THR A 34 5.68 3.37 19.82
N GLY A 35 5.90 3.79 21.06
CA GLY A 35 4.86 4.17 22.01
C GLY A 35 4.77 3.18 23.17
N ASP A 36 3.68 3.21 23.92
CA ASP A 36 3.57 2.46 25.17
C ASP A 36 2.45 1.39 25.13
N TRP A 37 2.68 0.29 25.84
CA TRP A 37 1.68 -0.77 26.09
C TRP A 37 1.13 -1.46 24.82
N ASN A 38 1.89 -1.52 23.74
CA ASN A 38 1.47 -2.27 22.55
C ASN A 38 1.73 -3.78 22.72
N THR A 39 0.87 -4.60 22.13
CA THR A 39 1.03 -6.05 22.02
C THR A 39 0.90 -6.46 20.56
N GLY A 40 1.92 -7.12 20.02
CA GLY A 40 2.06 -7.40 18.59
C GLY A 40 3.25 -6.63 18.00
N ASP A 41 3.32 -6.54 16.68
CA ASP A 41 4.48 -6.01 15.98
C ASP A 41 4.15 -4.74 15.16
N TRP A 42 5.15 -3.87 15.01
CA TRP A 42 5.07 -2.69 14.13
C TRP A 42 3.97 -1.68 14.45
N ASN A 43 3.54 -1.57 15.71
CA ASN A 43 2.57 -0.56 16.12
C ASN A 43 3.24 0.79 16.40
N THR A 44 2.55 1.88 16.07
CA THR A 44 2.93 3.25 16.42
C THR A 44 1.79 3.93 17.17
N GLY A 45 2.04 4.39 18.39
CA GLY A 45 1.03 4.92 19.32
C GLY A 45 0.89 4.04 20.56
N ASP A 46 -0.20 4.19 21.31
CA ASP A 46 -0.34 3.56 22.62
C ASP A 46 -1.47 2.52 22.68
N ARG A 47 -1.23 1.44 23.42
CA ARG A 47 -2.22 0.41 23.78
C ARG A 47 -2.86 -0.30 22.59
N ASN A 48 -2.14 -0.47 21.49
CA ASN A 48 -2.62 -1.28 20.37
C ASN A 48 -2.43 -2.78 20.65
N THR A 49 -3.33 -3.60 20.13
CA THR A 49 -3.23 -5.07 20.15
C THR A 49 -3.42 -5.61 18.75
N GLY A 50 -2.44 -6.34 18.22
CA GLY A 50 -2.35 -6.73 16.81
C GLY A 50 -1.15 -6.06 16.15
N ASP A 51 -1.09 -6.08 14.82
CA ASP A 51 0.08 -5.67 14.08
C ASP A 51 -0.18 -4.45 13.18
N TRP A 52 0.85 -3.63 12.96
CA TRP A 52 0.83 -2.52 11.99
C TRP A 52 -0.24 -1.44 12.25
N ASN A 53 -0.63 -1.21 13.51
CA ASN A 53 -1.56 -0.13 13.84
C ASN A 53 -0.84 1.20 14.03
N THR A 54 -1.47 2.29 13.60
CA THR A 54 -1.04 3.68 13.85
C THR A 54 -2.15 4.46 14.57
N GLY A 55 -1.86 5.00 15.75
CA GLY A 55 -2.83 5.65 16.63
C GLY A 55 -2.98 4.88 17.94
N ASP A 56 -4.06 5.14 18.69
CA ASP A 56 -4.22 4.62 20.05
C ASP A 56 -5.38 3.63 20.19
N ARG A 57 -5.16 2.59 20.99
CA ARG A 57 -6.19 1.63 21.44
C ARG A 57 -6.90 0.91 20.30
N ASN A 58 -6.19 0.59 19.23
CA ASN A 58 -6.70 -0.28 18.18
C ASN A 58 -6.55 -1.75 18.57
N THR A 59 -7.51 -2.58 18.15
CA THR A 59 -7.46 -4.05 18.26
C THR A 59 -7.69 -4.68 16.89
N GLY A 60 -6.78 -5.52 16.43
CA GLY A 60 -6.72 -6.04 15.06
C GLY A 60 -5.52 -5.46 14.31
N ASP A 61 -5.49 -5.61 13.00
CA ASP A 61 -4.29 -5.31 12.21
C ASP A 61 -4.52 -4.15 11.22
N TRP A 62 -3.46 -3.38 10.94
CA TRP A 62 -3.45 -2.35 9.90
C TRP A 62 -4.47 -1.20 10.09
N ASN A 63 -4.81 -0.85 11.34
CA ASN A 63 -5.69 0.30 11.60
C ASN A 63 -4.91 1.61 11.67
N THR A 64 -5.54 2.69 11.20
CA THR A 64 -5.06 4.07 11.36
C THR A 64 -6.11 4.94 12.03
N GLY A 65 -5.77 5.58 13.13
CA GLY A 65 -6.70 6.35 13.98
C GLY A 65 -6.87 5.69 15.35
N ASP A 66 -7.92 6.06 16.08
CA ASP A 66 -8.08 5.67 17.48
C ASP A 66 -9.31 4.79 17.73
N TRP A 67 -9.20 3.88 18.70
CA TRP A 67 -10.31 3.05 19.19
C TRP A 67 -10.98 2.17 18.11
N ASN A 68 -10.22 1.70 17.12
CA ASN A 68 -10.76 0.75 16.15
C ASN A 68 -10.68 -0.69 16.66
N THR A 69 -11.64 -1.51 16.29
CA THR A 69 -11.64 -2.96 16.46
C THR A 69 -11.96 -3.61 15.12
N GLY A 70 -11.10 -4.52 14.68
CA GLY A 70 -11.11 -5.11 13.34
C GLY A 70 -9.84 -4.74 12.58
N ASP A 71 -9.83 -5.04 11.27
CA ASP A 71 -8.66 -4.89 10.43
C ASP A 71 -8.87 -3.82 9.35
N TRP A 72 -7.80 -3.14 8.96
CA TRP A 72 -7.77 -2.18 7.85
C TRP A 72 -8.73 -0.98 8.01
N ASN A 73 -8.96 -0.49 9.23
CA ASN A 73 -9.77 0.70 9.45
C ASN A 73 -8.95 1.99 9.32
N THR A 74 -9.60 3.05 8.88
CA THR A 74 -9.06 4.42 8.88
C THR A 74 -10.07 5.37 9.53
N GLY A 75 -9.63 6.18 10.49
CA GLY A 75 -10.49 7.03 11.33
C GLY A 75 -10.71 6.40 12.70
N ASP A 76 -11.79 6.77 13.40
CA ASP A 76 -11.91 6.49 14.83
C ASP A 76 -13.21 5.78 15.21
N TRP A 77 -13.16 4.97 16.27
CA TRP A 77 -14.32 4.24 16.83
C TRP A 77 -15.02 3.29 15.86
N ASN A 78 -14.28 2.64 14.95
CA ASN A 78 -14.84 1.64 14.05
C ASN A 78 -14.77 0.25 14.68
N THR A 79 -15.81 -0.58 14.56
CA THR A 79 -15.86 -1.92 15.18
C THR A 79 -16.05 -3.04 14.15
N THR A 80 -15.48 -2.86 12.97
CA THR A 80 -15.65 -3.73 11.80
C THR A 80 -14.37 -3.70 10.96
N ASN A 81 -14.33 -4.38 9.81
CA ASN A 81 -13.18 -4.38 8.92
C ASN A 81 -13.34 -3.39 7.76
N PHE A 82 -12.23 -2.86 7.24
CA PHE A 82 -12.18 -2.01 6.05
C PHE A 82 -13.04 -0.74 6.12
N SER A 83 -13.28 -0.19 7.32
CA SER A 83 -14.06 1.04 7.47
C SER A 83 -13.21 2.29 7.34
N ASN A 84 -13.83 3.34 6.79
CA ASN A 84 -13.27 4.68 6.77
C ASN A 84 -14.25 5.66 7.43
N GLY A 85 -13.76 6.46 8.37
CA GLY A 85 -14.52 7.51 9.05
C GLY A 85 -14.68 7.27 10.54
N PHE A 86 -15.82 7.70 11.08
CA PHE A 86 -16.06 7.72 12.52
C PHE A 86 -17.29 6.88 12.88
N PHE A 87 -17.21 6.11 13.97
CA PHE A 87 -18.33 5.35 14.54
C PHE A 87 -18.98 4.33 13.59
N ASN A 88 -18.19 3.65 12.74
CA ASN A 88 -18.74 2.60 11.88
C ASN A 88 -18.91 1.28 12.64
N THR A 89 -20.11 0.73 12.62
CA THR A 89 -20.44 -0.55 13.28
C THR A 89 -20.87 -1.65 12.32
N GLU A 90 -20.99 -1.33 11.03
CA GLU A 90 -21.40 -2.25 9.97
C GLU A 90 -20.31 -2.27 8.89
N GLU A 91 -20.04 -3.44 8.31
CA GLU A 91 -19.08 -3.55 7.21
C GLU A 91 -19.50 -2.67 6.01
N VAL A 92 -18.51 -2.10 5.32
CA VAL A 92 -18.76 -1.29 4.14
C VAL A 92 -19.26 -2.17 2.99
N GLU A 93 -20.57 -2.12 2.74
CA GLU A 93 -21.18 -2.82 1.60
C GLU A 93 -21.07 -2.03 0.29
N ILE A 94 -20.92 -0.70 0.37
CA ILE A 94 -20.91 0.21 -0.77
C ILE A 94 -19.59 0.98 -0.79
N ILE A 95 -18.81 0.76 -1.84
CA ILE A 95 -17.57 1.49 -2.12
C ILE A 95 -17.76 2.44 -3.30
N ASN A 96 -16.82 3.37 -3.51
CA ASN A 96 -16.81 4.22 -4.69
C ASN A 96 -15.88 3.67 -5.75
N VAL A 97 -16.40 3.45 -6.95
CA VAL A 97 -15.64 3.09 -8.15
C VAL A 97 -15.96 4.13 -9.22
N PHE A 98 -14.93 4.84 -9.72
CA PHE A 98 -15.08 6.00 -10.60
C PHE A 98 -16.06 7.08 -10.04
N ASP A 99 -15.91 7.39 -8.76
CA ASP A 99 -16.74 8.29 -7.92
C ASP A 99 -18.25 8.00 -7.96
N LYS A 100 -18.62 6.75 -8.22
CA LYS A 100 -20.00 6.29 -8.13
C LYS A 100 -20.10 5.14 -7.12
N PRO A 101 -21.18 5.09 -6.32
CA PRO A 101 -21.46 3.95 -5.45
C PRO A 101 -21.47 2.63 -6.24
N CYS A 102 -20.83 1.62 -5.68
CA CYS A 102 -20.73 0.27 -6.21
C CYS A 102 -20.78 -0.71 -5.03
N MET A 103 -21.55 -1.79 -5.15
CA MET A 103 -21.52 -2.85 -4.14
C MET A 103 -20.12 -3.48 -4.11
N LYS A 104 -19.56 -3.66 -2.91
CA LYS A 104 -18.24 -4.25 -2.72
C LYS A 104 -18.13 -5.63 -3.38
N SER A 105 -19.17 -6.46 -3.26
CA SER A 105 -19.23 -7.78 -3.92
C SER A 105 -19.08 -7.70 -5.44
N VAL A 106 -19.73 -6.72 -6.08
CA VAL A 106 -19.64 -6.50 -7.53
C VAL A 106 -18.21 -6.09 -7.93
N TRP A 107 -17.55 -5.26 -7.10
CA TRP A 107 -16.15 -4.92 -7.32
C TRP A 107 -15.23 -6.12 -7.13
N ASP A 108 -15.41 -6.91 -6.07
CA ASP A 108 -14.57 -8.05 -5.76
C ASP A 108 -14.66 -9.13 -6.85
N GLU A 109 -15.85 -9.39 -7.37
CA GLU A 109 -16.12 -10.34 -8.47
C GLU A 109 -15.61 -9.85 -9.84
N ALA A 110 -15.40 -8.55 -10.04
CA ALA A 110 -14.93 -8.02 -11.32
C ALA A 110 -13.51 -8.52 -11.64
N SER A 111 -13.29 -8.96 -12.89
CA SER A 111 -11.97 -9.38 -13.36
C SER A 111 -11.06 -8.17 -13.59
N LYS A 112 -9.97 -8.09 -12.83
CA LYS A 112 -9.04 -6.95 -12.83
C LYS A 112 -7.85 -7.31 -13.73
N PRO A 113 -7.62 -6.60 -14.86
CA PRO A 113 -6.56 -6.96 -15.80
C PRO A 113 -5.17 -6.66 -15.21
N ARG A 114 -4.17 -7.43 -15.66
CA ARG A 114 -2.81 -7.35 -15.11
C ARG A 114 -2.15 -6.00 -15.36
N CYS A 115 -2.55 -5.31 -16.44
CA CYS A 115 -2.03 -3.99 -16.80
C CYS A 115 -2.34 -2.88 -15.77
N LEU A 116 -3.30 -3.08 -14.84
CA LEU A 116 -3.50 -2.20 -13.69
C LEU A 116 -2.40 -2.34 -12.62
N PHE A 117 -1.67 -3.45 -12.63
CA PHE A 117 -0.59 -3.77 -11.70
C PHE A 117 0.77 -3.60 -12.40
N PHE A 118 1.15 -2.35 -12.63
CA PHE A 118 2.39 -2.00 -13.32
C PHE A 118 3.53 -1.62 -12.35
N LYS A 119 4.76 -1.61 -12.87
CA LYS A 119 5.96 -1.25 -12.13
C LYS A 119 6.45 0.12 -12.57
N LEU A 120 7.02 0.88 -11.64
CA LEU A 120 7.64 2.18 -11.91
C LEU A 120 9.10 2.07 -12.35
N THR A 121 9.63 0.85 -12.42
CA THR A 121 11.04 0.59 -12.74
C THR A 121 11.18 -0.62 -13.62
N ASP A 122 11.98 -0.51 -14.68
CA ASP A 122 12.36 -1.61 -15.55
C ASP A 122 13.89 -1.64 -15.73
N TRP A 123 14.45 -2.84 -15.77
CA TRP A 123 15.85 -3.03 -16.13
C TRP A 123 15.99 -3.01 -17.65
N ILE A 124 16.84 -2.11 -18.16
CA ILE A 124 17.15 -2.00 -19.59
C ILE A 124 18.55 -2.55 -19.81
N ASP A 125 18.63 -3.61 -20.62
CA ASP A 125 19.90 -4.24 -20.98
C ASP A 125 20.72 -3.33 -21.92
N GLU A 126 22.04 -3.38 -21.84
CA GLU A 126 22.96 -2.62 -22.69
C GLU A 126 22.62 -2.73 -24.20
N SER A 127 22.14 -3.90 -24.63
CA SER A 127 21.75 -4.16 -26.03
C SER A 127 20.50 -3.38 -26.47
N GLU A 128 19.64 -2.98 -25.53
CA GLU A 128 18.39 -2.27 -25.78
C GLU A 128 18.52 -0.76 -25.51
N MET A 129 19.63 -0.33 -24.89
CA MET A 129 19.87 1.08 -24.57
C MET A 129 20.13 1.93 -25.83
N SER A 130 19.41 3.05 -25.93
CA SER A 130 19.68 4.09 -26.92
C SER A 130 20.96 4.87 -26.64
N ASP A 131 21.49 5.58 -27.64
CA ASP A 131 22.71 6.37 -27.49
C ASP A 131 22.58 7.48 -26.44
N VAL A 132 21.38 8.05 -26.27
CA VAL A 132 21.08 9.05 -25.23
C VAL A 132 21.14 8.39 -23.85
N GLU A 133 20.49 7.24 -23.68
CA GLU A 133 20.50 6.51 -22.41
C GLU A 133 21.92 6.06 -22.01
N LYS A 134 22.75 5.70 -23.00
CA LYS A 134 24.17 5.37 -22.79
C LYS A 134 24.99 6.57 -22.34
N GLN A 135 24.70 7.77 -22.86
CA GLN A 135 25.36 9.01 -22.42
C GLN A 135 24.95 9.41 -21.00
N GLU A 136 23.67 9.25 -20.66
CA GLU A 136 23.14 9.60 -19.34
C GLU A 136 23.51 8.59 -18.24
N ASN A 137 23.76 7.33 -18.61
CA ASN A 137 24.06 6.25 -17.66
C ASN A 137 25.44 5.60 -17.91
N PRO A 138 26.56 6.34 -17.90
CA PRO A 138 27.86 5.88 -18.40
C PRO A 138 28.42 4.62 -17.71
N SER A 139 27.92 4.26 -16.52
CA SER A 139 28.26 3.01 -15.83
C SER A 139 27.64 1.75 -16.44
N PHE A 140 26.76 1.89 -17.45
CA PHE A 140 26.00 0.78 -18.04
C PHE A 140 26.89 -0.38 -18.51
N SER A 141 28.08 -0.07 -19.06
CA SER A 141 29.04 -1.07 -19.55
C SER A 141 29.60 -1.97 -18.44
N CYS A 142 29.62 -1.50 -17.19
CA CYS A 142 30.06 -2.29 -16.04
C CYS A 142 28.90 -3.09 -15.42
N THR A 143 27.67 -2.58 -15.51
CA THR A 143 26.47 -3.19 -14.92
C THR A 143 25.68 -4.06 -15.90
N GLY A 144 26.01 -4.04 -17.20
CA GLY A 144 25.29 -4.74 -18.26
C GLY A 144 23.96 -4.08 -18.66
N GLY A 145 23.74 -2.82 -18.24
CA GLY A 145 22.45 -2.14 -18.38
C GLY A 145 22.22 -1.12 -17.27
N TYR A 146 21.01 -0.60 -17.18
CA TYR A 146 20.62 0.33 -16.12
C TYR A 146 19.16 0.14 -15.70
N LEU A 147 18.85 0.55 -14.46
CA LEU A 147 17.48 0.55 -13.96
C LEU A 147 16.80 1.86 -14.34
N LYS A 148 15.91 1.80 -15.34
CA LYS A 148 15.09 2.94 -15.74
C LYS A 148 13.98 3.17 -14.73
N LYS A 149 13.77 4.42 -14.35
CA LYS A 149 12.65 4.85 -13.51
C LYS A 149 11.69 5.66 -14.38
N TYR A 150 10.41 5.35 -14.27
CA TYR A 150 9.35 6.02 -14.99
C TYR A 150 8.53 6.89 -14.04
N ASP A 151 7.99 7.98 -14.57
CA ASP A 151 6.93 8.70 -13.87
C ASP A 151 5.64 7.86 -13.84
N TYR A 152 4.81 8.05 -12.81
CA TYR A 152 3.60 7.24 -12.59
C TYR A 152 2.71 7.14 -13.83
N LYS A 153 2.38 8.28 -14.46
CA LYS A 153 1.51 8.32 -15.64
C LYS A 153 2.18 7.72 -16.87
N GLU A 154 3.49 7.89 -17.01
CA GLU A 154 4.26 7.29 -18.11
C GLU A 154 4.24 5.75 -18.00
N ALA A 155 4.53 5.22 -16.81
CA ALA A 155 4.51 3.78 -16.54
C ALA A 155 3.11 3.16 -16.74
N PHE A 156 2.07 3.85 -16.26
CA PHE A 156 0.70 3.39 -16.43
C PHE A 156 0.30 3.41 -17.91
N THR A 157 0.62 4.51 -18.61
CA THR A 157 0.37 4.63 -20.05
C THR A 157 1.03 3.51 -20.82
N LYS A 158 2.32 3.29 -20.60
CA LYS A 158 3.08 2.18 -21.18
C LYS A 158 2.37 0.85 -20.93
N SER A 159 2.07 0.52 -19.67
CA SER A 159 1.42 -0.74 -19.28
C SER A 159 0.10 -0.99 -20.00
N VAL A 160 -0.77 0.03 -20.11
CA VAL A 160 -2.07 -0.11 -20.78
C VAL A 160 -1.92 -0.17 -22.31
N THR A 161 -0.97 0.58 -22.88
CA THR A 161 -0.68 0.57 -24.32
C THR A 161 0.02 -0.71 -24.79
N GLU A 162 0.74 -1.41 -23.92
CA GLU A 162 1.33 -2.72 -24.21
C GLU A 162 0.35 -3.88 -23.93
N ALA A 163 -0.70 -3.64 -23.15
CA ALA A 163 -1.73 -4.63 -22.82
C ALA A 163 -2.49 -5.11 -24.07
N SER A 164 -2.97 -6.35 -24.02
CA SER A 164 -3.77 -6.92 -25.12
C SER A 164 -5.15 -6.25 -25.20
N LYS A 165 -5.83 -6.41 -26.35
CA LYS A 165 -7.20 -5.94 -26.53
C LYS A 165 -8.12 -6.50 -25.44
N GLU A 166 -7.99 -7.79 -25.14
CA GLU A 166 -8.79 -8.47 -24.13
C GLU A 166 -8.56 -7.87 -22.74
N GLU A 167 -7.32 -7.52 -22.37
CA GLU A 167 -7.04 -6.85 -21.11
C GLU A 167 -7.65 -5.45 -21.04
N ARG A 168 -7.62 -4.69 -22.14
CA ARG A 168 -8.27 -3.37 -22.21
C ARG A 168 -9.79 -3.47 -22.13
N ASP A 169 -10.38 -4.49 -22.74
CA ASP A 169 -11.81 -4.76 -22.64
C ASP A 169 -12.22 -5.11 -21.20
N LEU A 170 -11.37 -5.79 -20.44
CA LEU A 170 -11.59 -5.98 -19.00
C LEU A 170 -11.60 -4.66 -18.22
N ILE A 171 -10.75 -3.68 -18.58
CA ILE A 171 -10.81 -2.35 -17.96
C ILE A 171 -12.16 -1.69 -18.23
N ARG A 172 -12.64 -1.76 -19.48
CA ARG A 172 -13.95 -1.21 -19.89
C ARG A 172 -15.12 -1.90 -19.19
N ALA A 173 -14.96 -3.17 -18.84
CA ALA A 173 -15.94 -3.96 -18.12
C ALA A 173 -15.95 -3.72 -16.60
N LEU A 174 -15.02 -2.91 -16.06
CA LEU A 174 -15.01 -2.59 -14.64
C LEU A 174 -16.31 -1.88 -14.21
N PRO A 175 -16.78 -2.11 -12.97
CA PRO A 175 -17.96 -1.43 -12.45
C PRO A 175 -17.81 0.08 -12.55
N ASN A 176 -18.87 0.76 -12.97
CA ASN A 176 -18.92 2.22 -13.11
C ASN A 176 -17.84 2.84 -14.02
N PHE A 177 -17.20 2.05 -14.91
CA PHE A 177 -16.11 2.54 -15.77
C PHE A 177 -16.42 3.89 -16.40
N ASN A 178 -15.47 4.82 -16.27
CA ASN A 178 -15.54 6.17 -16.84
C ASN A 178 -14.20 6.50 -17.50
N ASN A 179 -14.23 6.70 -18.82
CA ASN A 179 -13.03 6.94 -19.61
C ASN A 179 -12.33 8.27 -19.27
N GLU A 180 -13.07 9.33 -18.97
CA GLU A 180 -12.48 10.63 -18.60
C GLU A 180 -11.68 10.54 -17.30
N LYS A 181 -12.25 9.87 -16.29
CA LYS A 181 -11.56 9.62 -15.02
C LYS A 181 -10.41 8.64 -15.17
N PHE A 182 -10.57 7.61 -16.01
CA PHE A 182 -9.49 6.71 -16.33
C PHE A 182 -8.32 7.44 -17.01
N LEU A 183 -8.59 8.35 -17.94
CA LEU A 183 -7.60 9.22 -18.58
C LEU A 183 -6.92 10.14 -17.56
N GLU A 184 -7.69 10.75 -16.65
CA GLU A 184 -7.14 11.61 -15.60
C GLU A 184 -6.12 10.87 -14.71
N ILE A 185 -6.44 9.63 -14.33
CA ILE A 185 -5.59 8.78 -13.49
C ILE A 185 -4.41 8.21 -14.29
N SER A 186 -4.69 7.50 -15.38
CA SER A 186 -3.69 6.71 -16.12
C SER A 186 -2.89 7.50 -17.16
N GLY A 187 -3.42 8.62 -17.65
CA GLY A 187 -2.90 9.30 -18.84
C GLY A 187 -3.35 8.70 -20.17
N VAL A 188 -4.22 7.68 -20.16
CA VAL A 188 -4.63 6.94 -21.36
C VAL A 188 -6.11 7.15 -21.68
N ASP A 189 -6.37 7.52 -22.93
CA ASP A 189 -7.72 7.51 -23.49
C ASP A 189 -8.00 6.14 -24.12
N LEU A 190 -8.74 5.29 -23.39
CA LEU A 190 -9.10 3.96 -23.87
C LEU A 190 -10.06 3.99 -25.06
N SER A 191 -10.74 5.11 -25.35
CA SER A 191 -11.56 5.23 -26.55
C SER A 191 -10.74 5.29 -27.84
N GLN A 192 -9.44 5.60 -27.73
CA GLN A 192 -8.51 5.70 -28.85
C GLN A 192 -7.67 4.43 -29.07
N LEU A 193 -7.82 3.43 -28.20
CA LEU A 193 -7.06 2.19 -28.23
C LEU A 193 -7.99 1.01 -28.52
N ASP A 194 -7.87 0.41 -29.69
CA ASP A 194 -8.62 -0.81 -30.04
C ASP A 194 -8.03 -2.08 -29.42
#